data_AF-A0A9W4S5I5-F1
#
_entry.id   AF-A0A9W4S5I5-F1
#
_cell.length_a   1.000
_cell.length_b   1.000
_cell.length_c   1.000
_cell.angle_alpha   90.00
_cell.angle_beta   90.00
_cell.angle_gamma   90.00
#
_symmetry.space_group_name_H-M   'P 1'
#
loop_
_entity.id
_entity.type
_entity.pdbx_description
1 polymer ?
#
loop_
_entity_poly.entity_id
_entity_poly.type
_entity_poly.pdbx_seq_one_letter_code
_entity_poly.pdbx_strand_id
1 'polypeptide(L)'
;RTPISEPLYQNNYENAVLDSMHTSTTESILQWPHFEAFPSMKDDYVSIFHLEQSRPVVKTRSTVMYPYVTAEEIDGIIASFELTINFWYPTMSCGQLAQVRKLISDGIPEEDSILVCLALLTMALGCAGQVTAGLTTGTTLSEEERKRRLARRAMGDMYFDSVLKKLHVVHTNVGSTATHCLFFTAMYFAFLRRPLQAWEYINAASAKCLLLLSYSPESESEEDQERIRRIFWSCYILESDYLAELNGLPQSGIARIESSTALPGQYNTHRDSKVEEKSSLYFLACISMRRLLNRVHQLLYARDTGTALDHTRFPYVVAELNHQLDEWRDVLPAAFKFEVGFNHIGNQSTPTEHGGFLRQRYLTCRSVIYRPYLMWMLSGRAGRGEANSELLINQDSLNNCKACLDACLLHILNLRGFGQTVLVDTWICSLSMAGAMLVLLAACRIPPLKDMIPSDVLGAGDHLKQLLQSWQSVMGDPTSPSVDQSIRMISDADRFIQEVYHAGDSFSMRRR
;
A
#
# COMPACT_ATOMS: atom_id res chain seq x y z
N ARG A 1 -29.09 -33.13 -5.89
CA ARG A 1 -28.23 -33.03 -7.10
C ARG A 1 -26.82 -32.81 -6.59
N THR A 2 -25.98 -33.83 -6.68
CA THR A 2 -24.54 -33.75 -6.40
C THR A 2 -23.93 -32.71 -7.36
N PRO A 3 -23.13 -31.75 -6.88
CA PRO A 3 -22.43 -30.85 -7.78
C PRO A 3 -21.26 -31.62 -8.39
N ILE A 4 -21.23 -31.63 -9.72
CA ILE A 4 -20.14 -32.15 -10.53
C ILE A 4 -18.92 -31.27 -10.24
N SER A 5 -17.84 -31.90 -9.79
CA SER A 5 -16.52 -31.29 -9.65
C SER A 5 -15.84 -31.20 -11.01
N GLU A 6 -15.92 -30.04 -11.65
CA GLU A 6 -14.98 -29.62 -12.69
C GLU A 6 -14.44 -28.24 -12.29
N PRO A 7 -13.11 -28.04 -12.17
CA PRO A 7 -12.54 -26.72 -12.02
C PRO A 7 -12.47 -26.09 -13.41
N LEU A 8 -13.61 -25.65 -13.94
CA LEU A 8 -13.61 -24.68 -15.03
C LEU A 8 -13.16 -23.35 -14.41
N TYR A 9 -11.85 -23.14 -14.35
CA TYR A 9 -11.28 -21.80 -14.42
C TYR A 9 -11.73 -21.20 -15.76
N GLN A 10 -12.96 -20.67 -15.79
CA GLN A 10 -13.29 -19.66 -16.78
C GLN A 10 -12.27 -18.54 -16.56
N ASN A 11 -11.32 -18.41 -17.49
CA ASN A 11 -10.48 -17.24 -17.62
C ASN A 11 -11.40 -16.05 -17.90
N ASN A 12 -11.97 -15.50 -16.84
CA ASN A 12 -12.81 -14.33 -16.90
C ASN A 12 -11.87 -13.13 -16.99
N TYR A 13 -11.41 -12.82 -18.20
CA TYR A 13 -10.48 -11.71 -18.48
C TYR A 13 -11.03 -10.34 -18.10
N GLU A 14 -12.30 -10.25 -17.70
CA GLU A 14 -12.92 -9.04 -17.20
C GLU A 14 -12.39 -8.59 -15.84
N ASN A 15 -11.98 -9.55 -14.99
CA ASN A 15 -11.55 -9.28 -13.62
C ASN A 15 -10.08 -9.59 -13.42
N ALA A 16 -9.30 -8.57 -13.06
CA ALA A 16 -7.89 -8.74 -12.74
C ALA A 16 -7.70 -9.21 -11.30
N VAL A 17 -7.46 -10.50 -11.15
CA VAL A 17 -7.18 -11.16 -9.87
C VAL A 17 -5.68 -11.41 -9.77
N LEU A 18 -5.06 -10.98 -8.67
CA LEU A 18 -3.66 -11.31 -8.39
C LEU A 18 -3.54 -12.82 -8.23
N ASP A 19 -2.64 -13.43 -8.99
CA ASP A 19 -2.40 -14.86 -8.88
C ASP A 19 -1.72 -15.19 -7.54
N SER A 20 -2.16 -16.27 -6.89
CA SER A 20 -1.46 -16.75 -5.69
C SER A 20 -0.03 -17.14 -6.07
N MET A 21 0.95 -16.77 -5.26
CA MET A 21 2.37 -17.06 -5.57
C MET A 21 2.93 -16.33 -6.82
N HIS A 22 2.38 -15.17 -7.19
CA HIS A 22 2.97 -14.33 -8.24
C HIS A 22 4.42 -13.93 -7.92
N THR A 23 5.22 -13.65 -8.95
CA THR A 23 6.70 -13.53 -8.83
C THR A 23 7.22 -12.09 -8.67
N SER A 24 6.35 -11.15 -8.33
CA SER A 24 6.70 -9.71 -8.25
C SER A 24 7.04 -9.21 -6.83
N THR A 25 6.91 -10.06 -5.81
CA THR A 25 7.15 -9.67 -4.41
C THR A 25 8.62 -9.33 -4.16
N THR A 26 8.88 -8.57 -3.10
CA THR A 26 10.25 -8.29 -2.63
C THR A 26 11.03 -9.58 -2.32
N GLU A 27 10.36 -10.57 -1.71
CA GLU A 27 10.92 -11.90 -1.47
C GLU A 27 11.33 -12.60 -2.77
N SER A 28 10.50 -12.52 -3.81
CA SER A 28 10.80 -13.10 -5.12
C SER A 28 12.02 -12.45 -5.78
N ILE A 29 12.20 -11.13 -5.60
CA ILE A 29 13.40 -10.41 -6.07
C ILE A 29 14.65 -10.91 -5.35
N LEU A 30 14.60 -11.06 -4.02
CA LEU A 30 15.74 -11.54 -3.24
C LEU A 30 16.21 -12.94 -3.66
N GLN A 31 15.29 -13.76 -4.20
CA GLN A 31 15.62 -15.09 -4.74
C GLN A 31 16.32 -15.07 -6.10
N TRP A 32 16.53 -13.90 -6.73
CA TRP A 32 17.27 -13.83 -7.98
C TRP A 32 18.71 -14.35 -7.82
N PRO A 33 19.28 -15.03 -8.84
CA PRO A 33 20.64 -15.59 -8.78
C PRO A 33 21.72 -14.54 -8.46
N HIS A 34 21.49 -13.30 -8.87
CA HIS A 34 22.37 -12.14 -8.66
C HIS A 34 22.68 -11.87 -7.18
N PHE A 35 21.79 -12.28 -6.28
CA PHE A 35 21.98 -12.09 -4.84
C PHE A 35 22.79 -13.21 -4.18
N GLU A 36 23.21 -14.25 -4.91
CA GLU A 36 24.19 -15.23 -4.39
C GLU A 36 25.55 -14.58 -4.09
N ALA A 37 25.87 -13.46 -4.76
CA ALA A 37 27.08 -12.68 -4.47
C ALA A 37 27.04 -11.97 -3.09
N PHE A 38 25.86 -11.87 -2.46
CA PHE A 38 25.61 -11.16 -1.21
C PHE A 38 24.97 -12.09 -0.17
N PRO A 39 25.71 -13.11 0.32
CA PRO A 39 25.16 -14.11 1.24
C PRO A 39 24.57 -13.49 2.52
N SER A 40 25.16 -12.40 3.03
CA SER A 40 24.64 -11.68 4.20
C SER A 40 23.21 -11.17 4.03
N MET A 41 22.76 -10.88 2.80
CA MET A 41 21.37 -10.45 2.57
C MET A 41 20.37 -11.61 2.61
N LYS A 42 20.83 -12.85 2.38
CA LYS A 42 19.99 -14.05 2.40
C LYS A 42 20.03 -14.75 3.75
N ASP A 43 21.20 -14.85 4.36
CA ASP A 43 21.43 -15.60 5.59
C ASP A 43 20.66 -15.01 6.79
N ASP A 44 20.57 -13.67 6.85
CA ASP A 44 19.88 -12.94 7.91
C ASP A 44 18.39 -12.66 7.60
N TYR A 45 17.90 -13.12 6.44
CA TYR A 45 16.54 -12.87 5.99
C TYR A 45 15.56 -13.87 6.59
N VAL A 46 14.52 -13.37 7.27
CA VAL A 46 13.41 -14.17 7.75
C VAL A 46 12.18 -13.85 6.90
N SER A 47 11.44 -14.88 6.47
CA SER A 47 10.21 -14.64 5.70
C SER A 47 9.24 -13.72 6.44
N ILE A 48 8.64 -12.80 5.70
CA ILE A 48 7.74 -11.77 6.24
C ILE A 48 6.60 -12.39 7.05
N PHE A 49 6.02 -13.51 6.56
CA PHE A 49 4.97 -14.20 7.28
C PHE A 49 5.44 -14.69 8.66
N HIS A 50 6.60 -15.36 8.72
CA HIS A 50 7.15 -15.86 9.98
C HIS A 50 7.50 -14.72 10.95
N LEU A 51 8.07 -13.62 10.44
CA LEU A 51 8.34 -12.43 11.25
C LEU A 51 7.06 -11.89 11.90
N GLU A 52 6.01 -11.68 11.12
CA GLU A 52 4.76 -11.10 11.62
C GLU A 52 3.98 -12.09 12.49
N GLN A 53 4.05 -13.39 12.20
CA GLN A 53 3.45 -14.44 13.03
C GLN A 53 4.13 -14.54 14.40
N SER A 54 5.45 -14.34 14.48
CA SER A 54 6.23 -14.43 15.72
C SER A 54 6.01 -13.25 16.68
N ARG A 55 5.21 -12.25 16.29
CA ARG A 55 5.01 -11.04 17.09
C ARG A 55 4.26 -11.33 18.39
N PRO A 56 4.54 -10.56 19.45
CA PRO A 56 3.77 -10.64 20.67
C PRO A 56 2.30 -10.35 20.38
N VAL A 57 1.43 -11.13 21.05
CA VAL A 57 -0.01 -10.95 21.02
C VAL A 57 -0.38 -9.51 21.37
N VAL A 58 -1.45 -9.01 20.76
CA VAL A 58 -1.99 -7.68 21.08
C VAL A 58 -2.44 -7.73 22.54
N LYS A 59 -1.83 -6.90 23.39
CA LYS A 59 -2.17 -6.83 24.81
C LYS A 59 -3.37 -5.90 24.98
N THR A 60 -4.43 -6.43 25.56
CA THR A 60 -5.62 -5.67 25.92
C THR A 60 -5.55 -5.28 27.40
N ARG A 61 -5.92 -4.04 27.76
CA ARG A 61 -5.97 -3.61 29.16
C ARG A 61 -7.13 -4.32 29.87
N SER A 62 -6.97 -4.67 31.15
CA SER A 62 -8.02 -5.37 31.91
C SER A 62 -9.29 -4.52 32.10
N THR A 63 -9.13 -3.22 32.33
CA THR A 63 -10.26 -2.30 32.60
C THR A 63 -10.56 -1.45 31.37
N VAL A 64 -11.85 -1.30 31.04
CA VAL A 64 -12.31 -0.31 30.06
C VAL A 64 -12.28 1.07 30.73
N MET A 65 -11.48 1.98 30.18
CA MET A 65 -11.43 3.37 30.64
C MET A 65 -11.45 4.28 29.43
N TYR A 66 -12.43 5.18 29.38
CA TYR A 66 -12.49 6.20 28.36
C TYR A 66 -11.68 7.42 28.82
N PRO A 67 -10.82 7.99 27.97
CA PRO A 67 -10.12 9.21 28.30
C PRO A 67 -11.12 10.36 28.45
N TYR A 68 -10.91 11.23 29.43
CA TYR A 68 -11.66 12.48 29.52
C TYR A 68 -11.26 13.36 28.34
N VAL A 69 -12.24 13.80 27.56
CA VAL A 69 -12.06 14.64 26.38
C VAL A 69 -13.01 15.82 26.43
N THR A 70 -12.51 17.00 26.09
CA THR A 70 -13.34 18.21 25.97
C THR A 70 -14.09 18.22 24.63
N ALA A 71 -15.14 19.04 24.52
CA ALA A 71 -15.88 19.20 23.26
C ALA A 71 -14.98 19.66 22.10
N GLU A 72 -14.02 20.54 22.37
CA GLU A 72 -13.04 21.01 21.38
C GLU A 72 -12.12 19.88 20.90
N GLU A 73 -11.70 19.00 21.81
CA GLU A 73 -10.90 17.84 21.43
C GLU A 73 -11.69 16.82 20.61
N ILE A 74 -12.96 16.59 20.95
CA ILE A 74 -13.85 15.73 20.14
C ILE A 74 -13.93 16.27 18.72
N ASP A 75 -14.16 17.59 18.57
CA ASP A 75 -14.25 18.24 17.26
C ASP A 75 -12.92 18.17 16.50
N GLY A 76 -11.79 18.38 17.17
CA GLY A 76 -10.46 18.27 16.55
C GLY A 76 -10.11 16.84 16.11
N ILE A 77 -10.51 15.82 16.87
CA ILE A 77 -10.29 14.40 16.53
C ILE A 77 -11.18 14.00 15.35
N ILE A 78 -12.45 14.42 15.37
CA ILE A 78 -13.39 14.17 14.26
C ILE A 78 -12.94 14.86 12.98
N ALA A 79 -12.51 16.13 13.05
CA ALA A 79 -12.01 16.85 11.88
C ALA A 79 -10.75 16.18 11.30
N SER A 80 -9.87 15.67 12.17
CA SER A 80 -8.72 14.86 11.73
C SER A 80 -9.17 13.59 11.01
N PHE A 81 -10.16 12.86 11.55
CA PHE A 81 -10.73 11.69 10.89
C PHE A 81 -11.33 12.01 9.52
N GLU A 82 -12.11 13.10 9.41
CA GLU A 82 -12.70 13.57 8.15
C GLU A 82 -11.61 13.86 7.10
N LEU A 83 -10.56 14.58 7.47
CA LEU A 83 -9.48 15.02 6.57
C LEU A 83 -8.44 13.94 6.26
N THR A 84 -8.50 12.79 6.93
CA THR A 84 -7.56 11.68 6.73
C THR A 84 -8.30 10.44 6.20
N ILE A 85 -8.78 9.57 7.09
CA ILE A 85 -9.36 8.28 6.72
C ILE A 85 -10.58 8.47 5.82
N ASN A 86 -11.51 9.36 6.18
CA ASN A 86 -12.71 9.56 5.38
C ASN A 86 -12.44 10.30 4.07
N PHE A 87 -11.33 11.04 3.98
CA PHE A 87 -10.92 11.65 2.72
C PHE A 87 -10.35 10.59 1.76
N TRP A 88 -9.49 9.68 2.24
CA TRP A 88 -8.86 8.64 1.42
C TRP A 88 -9.84 7.51 1.06
N TYR A 89 -10.69 7.15 2.01
CA TYR A 89 -11.70 6.11 1.92
C TYR A 89 -13.03 6.70 2.39
N PRO A 90 -13.77 7.40 1.49
CA PRO A 90 -15.01 8.07 1.86
C PRO A 90 -16.08 7.03 2.12
N THR A 91 -16.13 6.47 3.34
CA THR A 91 -17.07 5.42 3.74
C THR A 91 -18.09 5.93 4.76
N MET A 92 -17.73 6.91 5.59
CA MET A 92 -18.62 7.47 6.60
C MET A 92 -19.39 8.69 6.10
N SER A 93 -20.71 8.66 6.23
CA SER A 93 -21.55 9.80 5.85
C SER A 93 -21.52 10.92 6.90
N CYS A 94 -21.87 12.13 6.49
CA CYS A 94 -22.07 13.24 7.42
C CYS A 94 -23.16 12.94 8.46
N GLY A 95 -24.21 12.19 8.09
CA GLY A 95 -25.26 11.77 9.00
C GLY A 95 -24.76 10.81 10.08
N GLN A 96 -24.00 9.78 9.69
CA GLN A 96 -23.38 8.84 10.64
C GLN A 96 -22.37 9.54 11.55
N LEU A 97 -21.56 10.43 10.99
CA LEU A 97 -20.57 11.14 11.79
C LEU A 97 -21.21 12.10 12.79
N ALA A 98 -22.34 12.74 12.43
CA ALA A 98 -23.12 13.53 13.38
C ALA A 98 -23.70 12.67 14.52
N GLN A 99 -24.17 11.46 14.22
CA GLN A 99 -24.64 10.50 15.24
C GLN A 99 -23.50 10.07 16.18
N VAL A 100 -22.33 9.72 15.62
CA VAL A 100 -21.12 9.40 16.38
C VAL A 100 -20.72 10.56 17.28
N ARG A 101 -20.64 11.79 16.75
CA ARG A 101 -20.30 12.99 17.51
C ARG A 101 -21.25 13.19 18.69
N LYS A 102 -22.55 13.06 18.45
CA LYS A 102 -23.57 13.20 19.49
C LYS A 102 -23.38 12.14 20.58
N LEU A 103 -23.19 10.87 20.22
CA LEU A 103 -22.96 9.79 21.17
C LEU A 103 -21.73 10.04 22.05
N ILE A 104 -20.61 10.49 21.47
CA ILE A 104 -19.40 10.80 22.25
C ILE A 104 -19.63 12.00 23.17
N SER A 105 -20.37 13.02 22.71
CA SER A 105 -20.65 14.25 23.47
C SER A 105 -21.60 14.00 24.64
N ASP A 106 -22.61 13.15 24.44
CA ASP A 106 -23.61 12.78 25.45
C ASP A 106 -23.03 11.79 26.50
N GLY A 107 -21.86 11.22 26.21
CA GLY A 107 -21.17 10.22 27.02
C GLY A 107 -21.35 8.80 26.44
N ILE A 108 -20.24 8.07 26.34
CA ILE A 108 -20.24 6.71 25.78
C ILE A 108 -21.05 5.78 26.71
N PRO A 109 -22.15 5.18 26.24
CA PRO A 109 -22.95 4.29 27.06
C PRO A 109 -22.19 3.01 27.39
N GLU A 110 -22.57 2.35 28.49
CA GLU A 110 -21.97 1.07 28.89
C GLU A 110 -22.35 -0.08 27.95
N GLU A 111 -23.50 0.04 27.27
CA GLU A 111 -24.05 -0.98 26.37
C GLU A 111 -23.09 -1.32 25.21
N ASP A 112 -22.96 -2.62 24.94
CA ASP A 112 -22.22 -3.14 23.81
C ASP A 112 -23.08 -3.02 22.54
N SER A 113 -22.94 -1.91 21.82
CA SER A 113 -23.61 -1.69 20.53
C SER A 113 -22.62 -1.43 19.39
N ILE A 114 -23.09 -1.69 18.16
CA ILE A 114 -22.30 -1.45 16.94
C ILE A 114 -21.99 0.04 16.78
N LEU A 115 -22.94 0.91 17.15
CA LEU A 115 -22.76 2.36 17.08
C LEU A 115 -21.68 2.85 18.06
N VAL A 116 -21.60 2.25 19.25
CA VAL A 116 -20.51 2.51 20.20
C VAL A 116 -19.16 2.08 19.60
N CYS A 117 -19.09 0.89 18.99
CA CYS A 117 -17.87 0.44 18.31
C CYS A 117 -17.46 1.40 17.18
N LEU A 118 -18.40 1.83 16.36
CA LEU A 118 -18.15 2.80 15.27
C LEU A 118 -17.64 4.13 15.83
N ALA A 119 -18.24 4.62 16.92
CA ALA A 119 -17.84 5.88 17.54
C ALA A 119 -16.43 5.81 18.12
N LEU A 120 -16.11 4.73 18.84
CA LEU A 120 -14.76 4.49 19.39
C LEU A 120 -13.72 4.34 18.27
N LEU A 121 -14.04 3.62 17.19
CA LEU A 121 -13.17 3.47 16.02
C LEU A 121 -12.91 4.81 15.33
N THR A 122 -13.95 5.65 15.19
CA THR A 122 -13.84 7.00 14.61
C THR A 122 -12.87 7.85 15.45
N MET A 123 -13.02 7.83 16.77
CA MET A 123 -12.12 8.56 17.68
C MET A 123 -10.69 8.01 17.63
N ALA A 124 -10.52 6.68 17.61
CA ALA A 124 -9.21 6.04 17.52
C ALA A 124 -8.48 6.43 16.23
N LEU A 125 -9.17 6.36 15.09
CA LEU A 125 -8.63 6.71 13.78
C LEU A 125 -8.38 8.22 13.64
N GLY A 126 -9.23 9.07 14.21
CA GLY A 126 -8.99 10.51 14.26
C GLY A 126 -7.71 10.86 15.03
N CYS A 127 -7.48 10.20 16.17
CA CYS A 127 -6.21 10.27 16.91
C CYS A 127 -5.03 9.79 16.08
N ALA A 128 -5.16 8.67 15.37
CA ALA A 128 -4.13 8.17 14.45
C ALA A 128 -3.80 9.19 13.34
N GLY A 129 -4.81 9.85 12.78
CA GLY A 129 -4.62 10.94 11.80
C GLY A 129 -3.84 12.11 12.38
N GLN A 130 -4.10 12.51 13.63
CA GLN A 130 -3.32 13.58 14.29
C GLN A 130 -1.88 13.14 14.56
N VAL A 131 -1.64 11.85 14.80
CA VAL A 131 -0.29 11.29 14.99
C VAL A 131 0.52 11.33 13.70
N THR A 132 -0.10 11.18 12.52
CA THR A 132 0.61 11.10 11.23
C THR A 132 0.57 12.38 10.39
N ALA A 133 -0.20 13.38 10.80
CA ALA A 133 -0.34 14.64 10.06
C ALA A 133 0.99 15.44 9.96
N GLY A 134 1.21 16.13 8.83
CA GLY A 134 2.25 17.15 8.69
C GLY A 134 3.70 16.64 8.66
N LEU A 135 3.93 15.41 8.17
CA LEU A 135 5.27 14.80 8.10
C LEU A 135 5.98 15.02 6.74
N THR A 136 5.38 15.76 5.82
CA THR A 136 5.89 15.94 4.44
C THR A 136 7.07 16.89 4.33
N THR A 137 7.26 17.79 5.30
CA THR A 137 8.26 18.87 5.23
C THR A 137 9.67 18.47 5.69
N GLY A 138 9.89 17.23 6.13
CA GLY A 138 11.21 16.75 6.56
C GLY A 138 11.80 17.51 7.76
N THR A 139 10.99 18.29 8.46
CA THR A 139 11.39 19.07 9.64
C THR A 139 11.52 18.17 10.85
N THR A 140 12.62 18.30 11.59
CA THR A 140 12.80 17.62 12.87
C THR A 140 11.67 18.01 13.82
N LEU A 141 11.00 17.01 14.39
CA LEU A 141 9.90 17.25 15.32
C LEU A 141 10.46 17.80 16.63
N SER A 142 9.88 18.88 17.14
CA SER A 142 10.18 19.37 18.48
C SER A 142 9.77 18.36 19.55
N GLU A 143 10.43 18.40 20.71
CA GLU A 143 10.09 17.52 21.85
C GLU A 143 8.63 17.66 22.29
N GLU A 144 8.09 18.86 22.26
CA GLU A 144 6.68 19.12 22.58
C GLU A 144 5.72 18.47 21.59
N GLU A 145 6.05 18.53 20.29
CA GLU A 145 5.24 17.88 19.25
C GLU A 145 5.32 16.35 19.36
N ARG A 146 6.51 15.81 19.66
CA ARG A 146 6.70 14.38 19.92
C ARG A 146 5.85 13.92 21.11
N LYS A 147 5.88 14.66 22.22
CA LYS A 147 5.06 14.37 23.42
C LYS A 147 3.56 14.45 23.12
N ARG A 148 3.13 15.45 22.35
CA ARG A 148 1.73 15.60 21.91
C ARG A 148 1.26 14.39 21.09
N ARG A 149 2.07 13.94 20.11
CA ARG A 149 1.74 12.77 19.29
C ARG A 149 1.69 11.49 20.13
N LEU A 150 2.63 11.30 21.06
CA LEU A 150 2.58 10.17 21.99
C LEU A 150 1.31 10.15 22.84
N ALA A 151 0.88 11.32 23.34
CA ALA A 151 -0.38 11.43 24.09
C ALA A 151 -1.61 11.09 23.21
N ARG A 152 -1.65 11.59 21.96
CA ARG A 152 -2.73 11.27 21.01
C ARG A 152 -2.73 9.80 20.61
N ARG A 153 -1.56 9.18 20.42
CA ARG A 153 -1.45 7.74 20.19
C ARG A 153 -2.01 6.95 21.37
N ALA A 154 -1.58 7.26 22.60
CA ALA A 154 -2.07 6.57 23.79
C ALA A 154 -3.59 6.69 23.95
N MET A 155 -4.17 7.85 23.60
CA MET A 155 -5.61 8.07 23.57
C MET A 155 -6.31 7.20 22.52
N GLY A 156 -5.77 7.13 21.29
CA GLY A 156 -6.28 6.25 20.24
C GLY A 156 -6.26 4.77 20.65
N ASP A 157 -5.18 4.33 21.29
CA ASP A 157 -5.02 2.94 21.76
C ASP A 157 -6.06 2.59 22.83
N MET A 158 -6.45 3.54 23.69
CA MET A 158 -7.53 3.33 24.67
C MET A 158 -8.89 3.10 24.03
N TYR A 159 -9.22 3.87 23.00
CA TYR A 159 -10.46 3.69 22.25
C TYR A 159 -10.45 2.35 21.50
N PHE A 160 -9.34 2.02 20.83
CA PHE A 160 -9.22 0.77 20.09
C PHE A 160 -9.25 -0.47 20.99
N ASP A 161 -8.58 -0.42 22.15
CA ASP A 161 -8.65 -1.47 23.18
C ASP A 161 -10.09 -1.76 23.63
N SER A 162 -10.90 -0.70 23.76
CA SER A 162 -12.31 -0.81 24.11
C SER A 162 -13.13 -1.47 22.99
N VAL A 163 -12.80 -1.19 21.73
CA VAL A 163 -13.43 -1.84 20.56
C VAL A 163 -13.12 -3.33 20.53
N LEU A 164 -11.86 -3.73 20.75
CA LEU A 164 -11.46 -5.15 20.73
C LEU A 164 -12.25 -6.00 21.75
N LYS A 165 -12.62 -5.43 22.89
CA LYS A 165 -13.47 -6.09 23.91
C LYS A 165 -14.91 -6.29 23.45
N LYS A 166 -15.42 -5.38 22.62
CA LYS A 166 -16.82 -5.34 22.14
C LYS A 166 -16.99 -5.91 20.73
N LEU A 167 -15.91 -6.38 20.11
CA LEU A 167 -15.88 -6.77 18.71
C LEU A 167 -16.79 -7.95 18.36
N HIS A 168 -17.13 -8.77 19.35
CA HIS A 168 -18.11 -9.84 19.21
C HIS A 168 -19.46 -9.33 18.68
N VAL A 169 -19.92 -8.14 19.10
CA VAL A 169 -21.16 -7.51 18.61
C VAL A 169 -21.07 -7.16 17.12
N VAL A 170 -19.89 -6.76 16.66
CA VAL A 170 -19.65 -6.45 15.25
C VAL A 170 -19.66 -7.72 14.40
N HIS A 171 -19.08 -8.81 14.89
CA HIS A 171 -19.03 -10.07 14.14
C HIS A 171 -20.39 -10.75 14.03
N THR A 172 -21.19 -10.74 15.10
CA THR A 172 -22.51 -11.39 15.15
C THR A 172 -23.57 -10.65 14.33
N ASN A 173 -23.37 -9.36 14.03
CA ASN A 173 -24.29 -8.59 13.22
C ASN A 173 -23.94 -8.62 11.73
N VAL A 174 -24.95 -8.76 10.87
CA VAL A 174 -24.80 -8.66 9.41
C VAL A 174 -25.51 -7.40 8.95
N GLY A 175 -24.73 -6.36 8.64
CA GLY A 175 -25.25 -5.08 8.19
C GLY A 175 -24.15 -4.11 7.79
N SER A 176 -24.55 -2.99 7.20
CA SER A 176 -23.65 -1.96 6.68
C SER A 176 -22.71 -1.39 7.76
N THR A 177 -23.25 -1.04 8.94
CA THR A 177 -22.48 -0.48 10.06
C THR A 177 -21.49 -1.48 10.65
N ALA A 178 -21.88 -2.76 10.77
CA ALA A 178 -20.97 -3.80 11.26
C ALA A 178 -19.79 -4.01 10.29
N THR A 179 -20.07 -4.03 8.98
CA THR A 179 -19.04 -4.10 7.94
C THR A 179 -18.08 -2.91 7.99
N HIS A 180 -18.63 -1.72 8.26
CA HIS A 180 -17.85 -0.50 8.44
C HIS A 180 -16.91 -0.55 9.65
N CYS A 181 -17.39 -1.09 10.78
CA CYS A 181 -16.55 -1.30 11.97
C CYS A 181 -15.40 -2.28 11.71
N LEU A 182 -15.63 -3.37 10.96
CA LEU A 182 -14.55 -4.30 10.57
C LEU A 182 -13.50 -3.59 9.71
N PHE A 183 -13.94 -2.81 8.72
CA PHE A 183 -13.04 -2.01 7.87
C PHE A 183 -12.19 -1.04 8.70
N PHE A 184 -12.79 -0.27 9.60
CA PHE A 184 -12.04 0.64 10.48
C PHE A 184 -11.14 -0.07 11.48
N THR A 185 -11.49 -1.28 11.92
CA THR A 185 -10.62 -2.12 12.74
C THR A 185 -9.36 -2.51 11.95
N ALA A 186 -9.51 -2.89 10.68
CA ALA A 186 -8.39 -3.11 9.77
C ALA A 186 -7.49 -1.87 9.62
N MET A 187 -8.09 -0.69 9.41
CA MET A 187 -7.34 0.57 9.29
C MET A 187 -6.50 0.88 10.53
N TYR A 188 -7.03 0.63 11.73
CA TYR A 188 -6.26 0.84 12.96
C TYR A 188 -5.14 -0.21 13.09
N PHE A 189 -5.35 -1.47 12.70
CA PHE A 189 -4.26 -2.44 12.65
C PHE A 189 -3.18 -2.09 11.62
N ALA A 190 -3.54 -1.47 10.48
CA ALA A 190 -2.59 -0.93 9.52
C ALA A 190 -1.72 0.17 10.16
N PHE A 191 -2.34 1.09 10.93
CA PHE A 191 -1.62 2.10 11.73
C PHE A 191 -0.70 1.49 12.80
N LEU A 192 -1.11 0.39 13.43
CA LEU A 192 -0.25 -0.39 14.32
C LEU A 192 0.86 -1.18 13.59
N ARG A 193 0.92 -1.08 12.26
CA ARG A 193 1.80 -1.87 11.36
C ARG A 193 1.69 -3.36 11.65
N ARG A 194 0.47 -3.87 11.86
CA ARG A 194 0.15 -5.28 12.15
C ARG A 194 -0.54 -5.91 10.94
N PRO A 195 0.23 -6.30 9.92
CA PRO A 195 -0.32 -6.64 8.61
C PRO A 195 -1.21 -7.88 8.62
N LEU A 196 -0.88 -8.93 9.39
CA LEU A 196 -1.71 -10.14 9.43
C LEU A 196 -3.09 -9.85 10.04
N GLN A 197 -3.14 -9.05 11.11
CA GLN A 197 -4.41 -8.63 11.71
C GLN A 197 -5.16 -7.67 10.78
N ALA A 198 -4.48 -6.71 10.17
CA ALA A 198 -5.11 -5.80 9.21
C ALA A 198 -5.75 -6.59 8.05
N TRP A 199 -5.02 -7.54 7.47
CA TRP A 199 -5.54 -8.43 6.42
C TRP A 199 -6.76 -9.24 6.87
N GLU A 200 -6.76 -9.79 8.09
CA GLU A 200 -7.89 -10.55 8.63
C GLU A 200 -9.18 -9.72 8.65
N TYR A 201 -9.10 -8.47 9.14
CA TYR A 201 -10.26 -7.58 9.19
C TYR A 201 -10.64 -6.99 7.81
N ILE A 202 -9.68 -6.80 6.90
CA ILE A 202 -9.98 -6.49 5.50
C ILE A 202 -10.79 -7.65 4.90
N ASN A 203 -10.36 -8.89 5.10
CA ASN A 203 -11.04 -10.07 4.57
C ASN A 203 -12.43 -10.25 5.19
N ALA A 204 -12.57 -10.04 6.50
CA ALA A 204 -13.87 -10.09 7.17
C ALA A 204 -14.84 -9.02 6.66
N ALA A 205 -14.35 -7.79 6.41
CA ALA A 205 -15.15 -6.73 5.81
C ALA A 205 -15.51 -7.06 4.35
N SER A 206 -14.56 -7.57 3.55
CA SER A 206 -14.78 -8.03 2.18
C SER A 206 -15.86 -9.13 2.12
N ALA A 207 -15.79 -10.13 3.00
CA ALA A 207 -16.77 -11.21 3.06
C ALA A 207 -18.19 -10.69 3.35
N LYS A 208 -18.33 -9.72 4.27
CA LYS A 208 -19.64 -9.08 4.51
C LYS A 208 -20.09 -8.22 3.31
N CYS A 209 -19.18 -7.53 2.63
CA CYS A 209 -19.52 -6.80 1.40
C CYS A 209 -20.04 -7.75 0.33
N LEU A 210 -19.34 -8.86 0.06
CA LEU A 210 -19.76 -9.88 -0.91
C LEU A 210 -21.14 -10.44 -0.57
N LEU A 211 -21.39 -10.71 0.71
CA LEU A 211 -22.68 -11.19 1.19
C LEU A 211 -23.80 -10.16 0.95
N LEU A 212 -23.60 -8.91 1.38
CA LEU A 212 -24.61 -7.85 1.31
C LEU A 212 -24.87 -7.34 -0.13
N LEU A 213 -23.85 -7.38 -1.00
CA LEU A 213 -24.01 -7.09 -2.42
C LEU A 213 -24.75 -8.21 -3.16
N SER A 214 -24.62 -9.46 -2.71
CA SER A 214 -25.32 -10.61 -3.31
C SER A 214 -26.75 -10.77 -2.80
N TYR A 215 -26.97 -10.43 -1.52
CA TYR A 215 -28.23 -10.59 -0.82
C TYR A 215 -28.59 -9.28 -0.10
N SER A 216 -28.95 -8.26 -0.88
CA SER A 216 -29.34 -6.96 -0.34
C SER A 216 -30.58 -7.12 0.56
N PRO A 217 -30.52 -6.73 1.84
CA PRO A 217 -31.67 -6.80 2.74
C PRO A 217 -32.81 -5.90 2.26
N GLU A 218 -34.06 -6.37 2.39
CA GLU A 218 -35.25 -5.60 1.98
C GLU A 218 -35.40 -4.26 2.73
N SER A 219 -34.86 -4.16 3.94
CA SER A 219 -34.90 -2.96 4.79
C SER A 219 -33.69 -2.04 4.64
N GLU A 220 -32.77 -2.32 3.72
CA GLU A 220 -31.54 -1.56 3.55
C GLU A 220 -31.78 -0.23 2.82
N SER A 221 -31.30 0.88 3.37
CA SER A 221 -31.43 2.20 2.73
C SER A 221 -30.46 2.35 1.55
N GLU A 222 -30.74 3.28 0.64
CA GLU A 222 -29.80 3.62 -0.45
C GLU A 222 -28.42 4.05 0.09
N GLU A 223 -28.40 4.73 1.24
CA GLU A 223 -27.15 5.14 1.92
C GLU A 223 -26.35 3.94 2.41
N ASP A 224 -27.02 2.91 2.93
CA ASP A 224 -26.38 1.67 3.37
C ASP A 224 -25.76 0.92 2.19
N GLN A 225 -26.47 0.83 1.06
CA GLN A 225 -25.97 0.20 -0.17
C GLN A 225 -24.77 0.96 -0.75
N GLU A 226 -24.82 2.29 -0.81
CA GLU A 226 -23.67 3.12 -1.23
C GLU A 226 -22.49 3.01 -0.25
N ARG A 227 -22.75 2.86 1.05
CA ARG A 227 -21.70 2.61 2.04
C ARG A 227 -21.02 1.27 1.80
N ILE A 228 -21.78 0.20 1.58
CA ILE A 228 -21.21 -1.12 1.27
C ILE A 228 -20.38 -1.06 -0.02
N ARG A 229 -20.85 -0.37 -1.07
CA ARG A 229 -20.06 -0.18 -2.29
C ARG A 229 -18.74 0.55 -2.03
N ARG A 230 -18.74 1.62 -1.23
CA ARG A 230 -17.51 2.36 -0.90
C ARG A 230 -16.55 1.53 -0.04
N ILE A 231 -17.07 0.73 0.90
CA ILE A 231 -16.23 -0.21 1.68
C ILE A 231 -15.68 -1.31 0.79
N PHE A 232 -16.47 -1.87 -0.13
CA PHE A 232 -16.01 -2.85 -1.12
C PHE A 232 -14.79 -2.34 -1.89
N TRP A 233 -14.88 -1.15 -2.48
CA TRP A 233 -13.78 -0.58 -3.25
C TRP A 233 -12.55 -0.25 -2.39
N SER A 234 -12.77 0.15 -1.14
CA SER A 234 -11.68 0.38 -0.17
C SER A 234 -10.96 -0.94 0.17
N CYS A 235 -11.71 -2.00 0.46
CA CYS A 235 -11.20 -3.34 0.70
C CYS A 235 -10.52 -3.92 -0.54
N TYR A 236 -11.03 -3.67 -1.76
CA TYR A 236 -10.40 -4.10 -3.01
C TYR A 236 -9.00 -3.50 -3.17
N ILE A 237 -8.85 -2.20 -2.86
CA ILE A 237 -7.53 -1.53 -2.89
C ILE A 237 -6.59 -2.15 -1.87
N LEU A 238 -7.01 -2.20 -0.61
CA LEU A 238 -6.15 -2.63 0.49
C LEU A 238 -5.79 -4.11 0.40
N GLU A 239 -6.75 -5.00 0.10
CA GLU A 239 -6.46 -6.44 -0.04
C GLU A 239 -5.45 -6.68 -1.16
N SER A 240 -5.64 -6.02 -2.31
CA SER A 240 -4.73 -6.14 -3.46
C SER A 240 -3.31 -5.63 -3.13
N ASP A 241 -3.19 -4.55 -2.36
CA ASP A 241 -1.89 -4.05 -1.91
C ASP A 241 -1.16 -5.04 -0.99
N TYR A 242 -1.89 -5.70 -0.09
CA TYR A 242 -1.32 -6.71 0.80
C TYR A 242 -0.91 -7.96 0.03
N LEU A 243 -1.75 -8.43 -0.89
CA LEU A 243 -1.47 -9.58 -1.74
C LEU A 243 -0.23 -9.36 -2.62
N ALA A 244 -0.01 -8.12 -3.09
CA ALA A 244 1.14 -7.77 -3.92
C ALA A 244 2.51 -7.95 -3.23
N GLU A 245 2.56 -7.93 -1.89
CA GLU A 245 3.78 -8.18 -1.11
C GLU A 245 3.76 -9.55 -0.39
N LEU A 246 2.59 -10.01 0.06
CA LEU A 246 2.36 -11.32 0.68
C LEU A 246 1.45 -12.19 -0.18
N ASN A 247 2.01 -12.69 -1.28
CA ASN A 247 1.33 -13.46 -2.32
C ASN A 247 0.75 -14.83 -1.88
N GLY A 248 1.10 -15.30 -0.66
CA GLY A 248 0.57 -16.51 -0.06
C GLY A 248 -0.69 -16.33 0.78
N LEU A 249 -1.17 -15.09 0.96
CA LEU A 249 -2.38 -14.82 1.74
C LEU A 249 -3.64 -15.33 1.02
N PRO A 250 -4.61 -15.90 1.76
CA PRO A 250 -5.91 -16.22 1.21
C PRO A 250 -6.64 -14.98 0.70
N GLN A 251 -7.30 -15.11 -0.45
CA GLN A 251 -8.10 -14.04 -1.05
C GLN A 251 -9.55 -14.16 -0.57
N SER A 252 -10.18 -13.02 -0.24
CA SER A 252 -11.62 -13.00 0.08
C SER A 252 -12.51 -13.30 -1.13
N GLY A 253 -11.99 -13.08 -2.34
CA GLY A 253 -12.75 -13.15 -3.60
C GLY A 253 -13.29 -11.81 -4.07
N ILE A 254 -13.00 -10.70 -3.37
CA ILE A 254 -13.50 -9.36 -3.72
C ILE A 254 -13.11 -8.94 -5.14
N ALA A 255 -11.90 -9.28 -5.59
CA ALA A 255 -11.41 -8.98 -6.93
C ALA A 255 -12.17 -9.71 -8.05
N ARG A 256 -12.93 -10.78 -7.75
CA ARG A 256 -13.65 -11.58 -8.75
C ARG A 256 -14.93 -10.95 -9.24
N ILE A 257 -15.47 -9.97 -8.50
CA ILE A 257 -16.70 -9.25 -8.85
C ILE A 257 -16.45 -7.76 -9.11
N GLU A 258 -15.19 -7.39 -9.32
CA GLU A 258 -14.76 -6.01 -9.54
C GLU A 258 -15.50 -5.38 -10.73
N SER A 259 -15.51 -6.07 -11.87
CA SER A 259 -16.12 -5.61 -13.12
C SER A 259 -17.65 -5.47 -13.05
N SER A 260 -18.30 -6.29 -12.21
CA SER A 260 -19.76 -6.29 -12.03
C SER A 260 -20.23 -5.38 -10.89
N THR A 261 -19.32 -4.89 -10.05
CA THR A 261 -19.66 -3.95 -8.98
C THR A 261 -19.64 -2.53 -9.51
N ALA A 262 -20.71 -1.77 -9.27
CA ALA A 262 -20.75 -0.38 -9.67
C ALA A 262 -19.71 0.46 -8.91
N LEU A 263 -19.08 1.40 -9.59
CA LEU A 263 -18.28 2.45 -8.94
C LEU A 263 -19.16 3.24 -7.95
N PRO A 264 -18.54 3.89 -6.93
CA PRO A 264 -19.27 4.71 -5.97
C PRO A 264 -20.16 5.74 -6.69
N GLY A 265 -21.44 5.79 -6.30
CA GLY A 265 -22.44 6.69 -6.89
C GLY A 265 -22.49 8.03 -6.17
N GLN A 266 -23.70 8.46 -5.83
CA GLN A 266 -23.92 9.70 -5.08
C GLN A 266 -23.88 9.42 -3.57
N TYR A 267 -23.13 10.23 -2.83
CA TYR A 267 -23.02 10.12 -1.37
C TYR A 267 -22.69 11.48 -0.75
N ASN A 268 -22.92 11.60 0.56
CA ASN A 268 -22.60 12.78 1.36
C ASN A 268 -21.71 12.40 2.55
N THR A 269 -20.42 12.69 2.43
CA THR A 269 -19.33 12.29 3.32
C THR A 269 -18.62 13.46 3.97
N HIS A 270 -18.62 14.64 3.33
CA HIS A 270 -17.96 15.83 3.85
C HIS A 270 -18.90 17.04 3.84
N ARG A 271 -18.76 17.90 4.85
CA ARG A 271 -19.59 19.11 4.96
C ARG A 271 -19.32 20.13 3.85
N ASP A 272 -18.07 20.23 3.41
CA ASP A 272 -17.67 21.07 2.30
C ASP A 272 -17.72 20.26 1.00
N SER A 273 -18.61 20.66 0.09
CA SER A 273 -18.79 20.05 -1.23
C SER A 273 -17.50 20.03 -2.06
N LYS A 274 -16.60 21.01 -1.90
CA LYS A 274 -15.31 21.01 -2.62
C LYS A 274 -14.34 19.98 -2.06
N VAL A 275 -14.40 19.70 -0.76
CA VAL A 275 -13.58 18.66 -0.12
C VAL A 275 -14.14 17.29 -0.51
N GLU A 276 -15.46 17.15 -0.51
CA GLU A 276 -16.13 15.93 -0.98
C GLU A 276 -15.77 15.60 -2.42
N GLU A 277 -15.92 16.54 -3.35
CA GLU A 277 -15.58 16.33 -4.76
C GLU A 277 -14.13 15.88 -4.93
N LYS A 278 -13.19 16.53 -4.22
CA LYS A 278 -11.77 16.14 -4.23
C LYS A 278 -11.58 14.74 -3.65
N SER A 279 -12.19 14.41 -2.53
CA SER A 279 -12.12 13.07 -1.93
C SER A 279 -12.66 11.99 -2.88
N SER A 280 -13.80 12.25 -3.51
CA SER A 280 -14.41 11.35 -4.50
C SER A 280 -13.50 11.11 -5.70
N LEU A 281 -12.96 12.18 -6.29
CA LEU A 281 -12.04 12.09 -7.43
C LEU A 281 -10.73 11.38 -7.04
N TYR A 282 -10.22 11.64 -5.84
CA TYR A 282 -9.05 10.95 -5.31
C TYR A 282 -9.29 9.44 -5.16
N PHE A 283 -10.43 9.07 -4.56
CA PHE A 283 -10.80 7.68 -4.36
C PHE A 283 -10.96 6.93 -5.70
N LEU A 284 -11.61 7.55 -6.68
CA LEU A 284 -11.72 6.99 -8.04
C LEU A 284 -10.37 6.84 -8.74
N ALA A 285 -9.45 7.80 -8.57
CA ALA A 285 -8.09 7.70 -9.10
C ALA A 285 -7.33 6.51 -8.48
N CYS A 286 -7.47 6.31 -7.16
CA CYS A 286 -6.90 5.17 -6.44
C CYS A 286 -7.49 3.82 -6.92
N ILE A 287 -8.82 3.73 -7.11
CA ILE A 287 -9.48 2.53 -7.66
C ILE A 287 -8.93 2.23 -9.06
N SER A 288 -8.92 3.22 -9.95
CA SER A 288 -8.46 3.06 -11.33
C SER A 288 -6.99 2.62 -11.41
N MET A 289 -6.11 3.27 -10.63
CA MET A 289 -4.70 2.87 -10.51
C MET A 289 -4.56 1.44 -10.01
N ARG A 290 -5.41 1.02 -9.05
CA ARG A 290 -5.36 -0.34 -8.54
C ARG A 290 -5.78 -1.38 -9.56
N ARG A 291 -6.84 -1.12 -10.31
CA ARG A 291 -7.26 -2.01 -11.40
C ARG A 291 -6.14 -2.20 -12.41
N LEU A 292 -5.46 -1.12 -12.78
CA LEU A 292 -4.30 -1.18 -13.67
C LEU A 292 -3.17 -2.02 -13.06
N LEU A 293 -2.77 -1.76 -11.82
CA LEU A 293 -1.74 -2.56 -11.12
C LEU A 293 -2.10 -4.05 -11.05
N ASN A 294 -3.35 -4.39 -10.75
CA ASN A 294 -3.79 -5.79 -10.72
C ASN A 294 -3.66 -6.44 -12.11
N ARG A 295 -3.99 -5.71 -13.19
CA ARG A 295 -3.79 -6.18 -14.58
C ARG A 295 -2.31 -6.38 -14.89
N VAL A 296 -1.43 -5.47 -14.44
CA VAL A 296 0.03 -5.62 -14.56
C VAL A 296 0.49 -6.92 -13.90
N HIS A 297 0.07 -7.16 -12.65
CA HIS A 297 0.42 -8.39 -11.93
C HIS A 297 -0.10 -9.66 -12.64
N GLN A 298 -1.35 -9.66 -13.09
CA GLN A 298 -1.95 -10.82 -13.76
C GLN A 298 -1.28 -11.11 -15.11
N LEU A 299 -1.03 -10.10 -15.94
CA LEU A 299 -0.53 -10.29 -17.31
C LEU A 299 0.98 -10.53 -17.38
N LEU A 300 1.75 -9.99 -16.43
CA LEU A 300 3.21 -10.12 -16.41
C LEU A 300 3.67 -11.20 -15.42
N TYR A 301 3.08 -11.29 -14.22
CA TYR A 301 3.68 -11.98 -13.08
C TYR A 301 2.90 -13.18 -12.54
N ALA A 302 1.73 -13.50 -13.09
CA ALA A 302 1.03 -14.74 -12.77
C ALA A 302 1.95 -15.95 -13.01
N ARG A 303 1.92 -16.92 -12.09
CA ARG A 303 2.93 -17.98 -12.01
C ARG A 303 3.01 -18.81 -13.29
N ASP A 304 1.85 -19.17 -13.85
CA ASP A 304 1.77 -20.09 -14.99
C ASP A 304 1.43 -19.38 -16.31
N THR A 305 0.80 -18.21 -16.26
CA THR A 305 0.28 -17.48 -17.43
C THR A 305 0.97 -16.14 -17.69
N GLY A 306 1.78 -15.67 -16.74
CA GLY A 306 2.47 -14.39 -16.82
C GLY A 306 3.51 -14.37 -17.94
N THR A 307 3.53 -13.26 -18.68
CA THR A 307 4.39 -13.10 -19.85
C THR A 307 5.80 -12.62 -19.51
N ALA A 308 6.13 -12.27 -18.25
CA ALA A 308 7.41 -11.64 -17.89
C ALA A 308 8.66 -12.47 -18.26
N LEU A 309 8.53 -13.79 -18.40
CA LEU A 309 9.62 -14.69 -18.81
C LEU A 309 9.64 -14.97 -20.33
N ASP A 310 8.62 -14.54 -21.08
CA ASP A 310 8.49 -14.69 -22.51
C ASP A 310 8.88 -13.41 -23.26
N HIS A 311 10.14 -13.36 -23.68
CA HIS A 311 10.75 -12.24 -24.42
C HIS A 311 10.09 -11.90 -25.75
N THR A 312 9.26 -12.78 -26.31
CA THR A 312 8.53 -12.49 -27.54
C THR A 312 7.21 -11.76 -27.27
N ARG A 313 6.64 -11.93 -26.06
CA ARG A 313 5.32 -11.43 -25.71
C ARG A 313 5.35 -10.22 -24.78
N PHE A 314 6.22 -10.22 -23.76
CA PHE A 314 6.21 -9.14 -22.77
C PHE A 314 6.42 -7.75 -23.38
N PRO A 315 7.22 -7.52 -24.45
CA PRO A 315 7.41 -6.17 -24.98
C PRO A 315 6.11 -5.48 -25.39
N TYR A 316 5.19 -6.21 -26.04
CA TYR A 316 3.89 -5.68 -26.45
C TYR A 316 2.98 -5.41 -25.25
N VAL A 317 2.98 -6.33 -24.28
CA VAL A 317 2.19 -6.18 -23.04
C VAL A 317 2.69 -4.99 -22.22
N VAL A 318 4.01 -4.81 -22.12
CA VAL A 318 4.64 -3.69 -21.42
C VAL A 318 4.32 -2.35 -22.09
N ALA A 319 4.43 -2.28 -23.43
CA ALA A 319 4.10 -1.07 -24.17
C ALA A 319 2.65 -0.62 -23.94
N GLU A 320 1.71 -1.56 -24.02
CA GLU A 320 0.28 -1.30 -23.80
C GLU A 320 -0.03 -0.91 -22.35
N LEU A 321 0.53 -1.62 -21.37
CA LEU A 321 0.33 -1.28 -19.95
C LEU A 321 0.93 0.09 -19.60
N ASN A 322 2.09 0.44 -20.16
CA ASN A 322 2.67 1.77 -19.96
C ASN A 322 1.81 2.86 -20.62
N HIS A 323 1.28 2.61 -21.82
CA HIS A 323 0.39 3.56 -22.49
C HIS A 323 -0.83 3.88 -21.61
N GLN A 324 -1.51 2.86 -21.08
CA GLN A 324 -2.64 3.04 -20.15
C GLN A 324 -2.23 3.76 -18.86
N LEU A 325 -1.01 3.52 -18.36
CA LEU A 325 -0.48 4.20 -17.18
C LEU A 325 -0.26 5.70 -17.42
N ASP A 326 0.24 6.06 -18.60
CA ASP A 326 0.43 7.47 -18.99
C ASP A 326 -0.90 8.17 -19.26
N GLU A 327 -1.86 7.50 -19.92
CA GLU A 327 -3.22 8.02 -20.08
C GLU A 327 -3.91 8.26 -18.72
N TRP A 328 -3.78 7.33 -17.78
CA TRP A 328 -4.30 7.48 -16.43
C TRP A 328 -3.74 8.74 -15.75
N ARG A 329 -2.44 9.04 -15.94
CA ARG A 329 -1.81 10.24 -15.38
C ARG A 329 -2.36 11.50 -16.02
N ASP A 330 -2.54 11.50 -17.33
CA ASP A 330 -2.91 12.69 -18.09
C ASP A 330 -4.36 13.14 -17.84
N VAL A 331 -5.25 12.21 -17.47
CA VAL A 331 -6.65 12.51 -17.10
C VAL A 331 -6.83 12.91 -15.63
N LEU A 332 -5.76 12.96 -14.82
CA LEU A 332 -5.87 13.36 -13.42
C LEU A 332 -6.35 14.82 -13.28
N PRO A 333 -7.29 15.10 -12.34
CA PRO A 333 -7.70 16.46 -12.01
C PRO A 333 -6.52 17.34 -11.60
N ALA A 334 -6.64 18.65 -11.84
CA ALA A 334 -5.58 19.63 -11.54
C ALA A 334 -5.05 19.56 -10.09
N ALA A 335 -5.90 19.23 -9.12
CA ALA A 335 -5.52 19.09 -7.71
C ALA A 335 -4.53 17.94 -7.44
N PHE A 336 -4.47 16.96 -8.34
CA PHE A 336 -3.63 15.76 -8.21
C PHE A 336 -2.60 15.61 -9.32
N LYS A 337 -2.50 16.58 -10.23
CA LYS A 337 -1.46 16.58 -11.27
C LYS A 337 -0.07 16.61 -10.64
N PHE A 338 0.86 15.95 -11.32
CA PHE A 338 2.24 15.87 -10.89
C PHE A 338 3.19 15.71 -12.07
N GLU A 339 4.44 16.10 -11.88
CA GLU A 339 5.49 16.00 -12.90
C GLU A 339 6.43 14.82 -12.63
N VAL A 340 6.94 14.19 -13.70
CA VAL A 340 7.84 13.03 -13.61
C VAL A 340 9.19 13.41 -14.22
N GLY A 341 10.27 13.21 -13.46
CA GLY A 341 11.63 13.47 -13.90
C GLY A 341 12.56 13.88 -12.75
N PHE A 342 13.86 13.74 -12.97
CA PHE A 342 14.89 14.07 -11.97
C PHE A 342 14.99 15.58 -11.68
N ASN A 343 14.57 16.43 -12.62
CA ASN A 343 14.46 17.88 -12.40
C ASN A 343 13.32 18.27 -11.45
N HIS A 344 12.41 17.33 -11.15
CA HIS A 344 11.21 17.52 -10.33
C HIS A 344 11.30 16.65 -9.07
N ILE A 345 12.44 16.73 -8.39
CA ILE A 345 12.64 16.12 -7.07
C ILE A 345 12.34 17.17 -6.00
N GLY A 346 11.46 16.84 -5.05
CA GLY A 346 11.11 17.70 -3.92
C GLY A 346 9.70 18.29 -3.96
N ASN A 347 9.38 19.07 -2.91
CA ASN A 347 8.00 19.42 -2.52
C ASN A 347 7.24 20.33 -3.51
N GLN A 348 7.90 20.89 -4.53
CA GLN A 348 7.26 21.75 -5.54
C GLN A 348 6.62 20.97 -6.69
N SER A 349 6.83 19.65 -6.76
CA SER A 349 6.42 18.82 -7.91
C SER A 349 4.96 18.36 -7.87
N THR A 350 4.26 18.63 -6.76
CA THR A 350 2.86 18.22 -6.54
C THR A 350 2.09 19.28 -5.75
N PRO A 351 0.87 19.68 -6.18
CA PRO A 351 0.08 20.69 -5.47
C PRO A 351 -0.42 20.26 -4.09
N THR A 352 -0.57 18.95 -3.86
CA THR A 352 -1.15 18.37 -2.65
C THR A 352 -0.44 17.08 -2.25
N GLU A 353 -0.52 16.69 -0.98
CA GLU A 353 -0.01 15.39 -0.50
C GLU A 353 -0.66 14.21 -1.24
N HIS A 354 -1.94 14.35 -1.61
CA HIS A 354 -2.69 13.38 -2.41
C HIS A 354 -2.10 13.19 -3.82
N GLY A 355 -1.72 14.29 -4.49
CA GLY A 355 -0.98 14.21 -5.76
C GLY A 355 0.39 13.53 -5.58
N GLY A 356 1.06 13.81 -4.45
CA GLY A 356 2.28 13.13 -4.04
C GLY A 356 2.11 11.61 -3.91
N PHE A 357 1.05 11.16 -3.25
CA PHE A 357 0.72 9.75 -3.11
C PHE A 357 0.39 9.09 -4.46
N LEU A 358 -0.43 9.72 -5.30
CA LEU A 358 -0.74 9.22 -6.64
C LEU A 358 0.50 9.08 -7.51
N ARG A 359 1.46 10.01 -7.38
CA ARG A 359 2.76 9.91 -8.05
C ARG A 359 3.57 8.71 -7.57
N GLN A 360 3.57 8.40 -6.27
CA GLN A 360 4.20 7.18 -5.74
C GLN A 360 3.60 5.93 -6.39
N ARG A 361 2.27 5.85 -6.47
CA ARG A 361 1.57 4.73 -7.11
C ARG A 361 1.89 4.61 -8.60
N TYR A 362 1.95 5.74 -9.33
CA TYR A 362 2.39 5.77 -10.73
C TYR A 362 3.82 5.23 -10.90
N LEU A 363 4.79 5.72 -10.11
CA LEU A 363 6.18 5.30 -10.22
C LEU A 363 6.38 3.82 -9.82
N THR A 364 5.61 3.34 -8.84
CA THR A 364 5.57 1.92 -8.47
C THR A 364 5.05 1.07 -9.62
N CYS A 365 3.91 1.46 -10.21
CA CYS A 365 3.33 0.75 -11.34
C CYS A 365 4.29 0.71 -12.53
N ARG A 366 4.91 1.85 -12.85
CA ARG A 366 5.88 1.94 -13.94
C ARG A 366 7.10 1.05 -13.71
N SER A 367 7.65 0.99 -12.50
CA SER A 367 8.79 0.11 -12.22
C SER A 367 8.42 -1.36 -12.35
N VAL A 368 7.21 -1.76 -11.92
CA VAL A 368 6.70 -3.13 -12.08
C VAL A 368 6.43 -3.46 -13.55
N ILE A 369 5.88 -2.53 -14.34
CA ILE A 369 5.65 -2.72 -15.78
C ILE A 369 6.95 -3.00 -16.53
N TYR A 370 8.01 -2.22 -16.29
CA TYR A 370 9.26 -2.35 -17.03
C TYR A 370 10.24 -3.40 -16.48
N ARG A 371 10.01 -3.93 -15.27
CA ARG A 371 10.89 -4.92 -14.63
C ARG A 371 11.13 -6.22 -15.45
N PRO A 372 10.22 -6.72 -16.32
CA PRO A 372 10.53 -7.87 -17.17
C PRO A 372 11.76 -7.68 -18.06
N TYR A 373 12.02 -6.44 -18.54
CA TYR A 373 13.23 -6.13 -19.30
C TYR A 373 14.50 -6.35 -18.47
N LEU A 374 14.49 -5.91 -17.20
CA LEU A 374 15.60 -6.16 -16.28
C LEU A 374 15.78 -7.66 -16.02
N MET A 375 14.69 -8.38 -15.73
CA MET A 375 14.74 -9.84 -15.50
C MET A 375 15.32 -10.59 -16.70
N TRP A 376 14.93 -10.20 -17.93
CA TRP A 376 15.45 -10.77 -19.16
C TRP A 376 16.96 -10.50 -19.32
N MET A 377 17.40 -9.25 -19.12
CA MET A 377 18.83 -8.88 -19.15
C MET A 377 19.66 -9.63 -18.10
N LEU A 378 19.14 -9.70 -16.88
CA LEU A 378 19.74 -10.40 -15.74
C LEU A 378 19.84 -11.92 -15.96
N SER A 379 18.90 -12.53 -16.68
CA SER A 379 18.92 -13.98 -16.94
C SER A 379 20.08 -14.47 -17.83
N GLY A 380 20.89 -13.57 -18.41
CA GLY A 380 21.96 -13.91 -19.36
C GLY A 380 21.45 -14.46 -20.70
N ARG A 381 20.13 -14.58 -20.89
CA ARG A 381 19.50 -14.97 -22.16
C ARG A 381 19.62 -13.91 -23.24
N ALA A 382 19.91 -12.67 -22.86
CA ALA A 382 20.26 -11.58 -23.78
C ALA A 382 21.59 -11.84 -24.54
N GLY A 383 22.38 -12.85 -24.16
CA GLY A 383 23.67 -13.18 -24.82
C GLY A 383 23.96 -14.68 -24.98
N ARG A 384 22.95 -15.57 -24.91
CA ARG A 384 23.13 -17.04 -25.04
C ARG A 384 22.34 -17.69 -26.18
N GLY A 385 21.79 -16.91 -27.11
CA GLY A 385 21.29 -17.41 -28.39
C GLY A 385 22.43 -17.53 -29.39
N GLU A 386 22.45 -18.65 -30.13
CA GLU A 386 23.26 -19.03 -31.30
C GLU A 386 24.22 -17.99 -31.88
N ALA A 387 25.41 -18.45 -32.31
CA ALA A 387 26.63 -17.74 -32.75
C ALA A 387 26.52 -16.61 -33.81
N ASN A 388 25.32 -16.08 -34.06
CA ASN A 388 25.03 -14.84 -34.78
C ASN A 388 24.19 -13.82 -33.96
N SER A 389 23.85 -14.07 -32.68
CA SER A 389 23.06 -13.15 -31.82
C SER A 389 23.88 -12.30 -30.85
N GLU A 390 25.21 -12.23 -31.00
CA GLU A 390 26.04 -11.23 -30.28
C GLU A 390 25.77 -9.79 -30.74
N LEU A 391 24.98 -9.61 -31.79
CA LEU A 391 24.47 -8.32 -32.26
C LEU A 391 23.15 -7.98 -31.58
N LEU A 392 23.28 -7.06 -30.62
CA LEU A 392 22.26 -6.16 -30.06
C LEU A 392 21.47 -6.71 -28.86
N ILE A 393 22.02 -6.44 -27.67
CA ILE A 393 21.20 -5.73 -26.68
C ILE A 393 20.59 -4.54 -27.43
N ASN A 394 19.34 -4.66 -27.88
CA ASN A 394 18.69 -3.60 -28.63
C ASN A 394 18.67 -2.35 -27.74
N GLN A 395 19.03 -1.18 -28.31
CA GLN A 395 18.98 0.10 -27.62
C GLN A 395 17.61 0.33 -26.97
N ASP A 396 16.54 -0.16 -27.60
CA ASP A 396 15.18 -0.10 -27.03
C ASP A 396 15.06 -0.89 -25.72
N SER A 397 15.66 -2.08 -25.63
CA SER A 397 15.66 -2.88 -24.40
C SER A 397 16.43 -2.19 -23.28
N LEU A 398 17.55 -1.52 -23.58
CA LEU A 398 18.27 -0.70 -22.60
C LEU A 398 17.45 0.50 -22.16
N ASN A 399 16.79 1.20 -23.10
CA ASN A 399 15.92 2.33 -22.78
C ASN A 399 14.76 1.89 -21.86
N ASN A 400 14.19 0.71 -22.08
CA ASN A 400 13.15 0.15 -21.22
C ASN A 400 13.69 -0.32 -19.85
N CYS A 401 14.91 -0.86 -19.79
CA CYS A 401 15.60 -1.10 -18.51
C CYS A 401 15.79 0.21 -17.75
N LYS A 402 16.23 1.27 -18.43
CA LYS A 402 16.37 2.60 -17.86
C LYS A 402 15.05 3.13 -17.31
N ALA A 403 13.94 2.95 -18.03
CA ALA A 403 12.63 3.35 -17.56
C ALA A 403 12.24 2.66 -16.22
N CYS A 404 12.59 1.39 -16.05
CA CYS A 404 12.42 0.70 -14.77
C CYS A 404 13.29 1.30 -13.65
N LEU A 405 14.58 1.51 -13.93
CA LEU A 405 15.55 2.02 -12.96
C LEU A 405 15.25 3.47 -12.55
N ASP A 406 14.92 4.32 -13.51
CA ASP A 406 14.48 5.69 -13.29
C ASP A 406 13.21 5.71 -12.43
N ALA A 407 12.23 4.83 -12.71
CA ALA A 407 11.00 4.75 -11.93
C ALA A 407 11.29 4.32 -10.48
N CYS A 408 12.16 3.32 -10.27
CA CYS A 408 12.60 2.90 -8.92
C CYS A 408 13.27 4.07 -8.17
N LEU A 409 14.27 4.72 -8.79
CA LEU A 409 15.04 5.77 -8.13
C LEU A 409 14.20 7.02 -7.89
N LEU A 410 13.38 7.45 -8.86
CA LEU A 410 12.45 8.57 -8.68
C LEU A 410 11.43 8.28 -7.60
N HIS A 411 10.94 7.05 -7.47
CA HIS A 411 10.03 6.68 -6.39
C HIS A 411 10.70 6.91 -5.03
N ILE A 412 11.91 6.38 -4.87
CA ILE A 412 12.69 6.52 -3.63
C ILE A 412 12.93 8.00 -3.30
N LEU A 413 13.51 8.75 -4.24
CA LEU A 413 13.91 10.15 -4.02
C LEU A 413 12.73 11.09 -3.77
N ASN A 414 11.52 10.70 -4.18
CA ASN A 414 10.30 11.49 -3.99
C ASN A 414 9.38 10.94 -2.90
N LEU A 415 9.75 9.85 -2.24
CA LEU A 415 9.05 9.36 -1.07
C LEU A 415 9.12 10.40 0.05
N ARG A 416 7.98 10.73 0.66
CA ARG A 416 7.84 11.70 1.76
C ARG A 416 6.82 11.16 2.75
N GLY A 417 6.72 11.79 3.92
CA GLY A 417 5.73 11.43 4.96
C GLY A 417 4.31 11.86 4.63
N PHE A 418 3.75 11.40 3.50
CA PHE A 418 2.34 11.63 3.17
C PHE A 418 1.44 10.91 4.19
N GLY A 419 0.38 11.58 4.65
CA GLY A 419 -0.47 11.05 5.73
C GLY A 419 -0.98 9.62 5.47
N GLN A 420 -1.44 9.33 4.24
CA GLN A 420 -1.91 7.99 3.87
C GLN A 420 -0.78 6.97 3.87
N THR A 421 0.39 7.31 3.31
CA THR A 421 1.56 6.41 3.30
C THR A 421 1.97 6.06 4.72
N VAL A 422 2.05 7.05 5.62
CA VAL A 422 2.50 6.81 6.99
C VAL A 422 1.46 6.03 7.79
N LEU A 423 0.18 6.39 7.72
CA LEU A 423 -0.88 5.77 8.51
C LEU A 423 -1.23 4.36 8.03
N VAL A 424 -1.35 4.17 6.71
CA VAL A 424 -1.90 2.94 6.13
C VAL A 424 -0.81 2.06 5.53
N ASP A 425 0.06 2.66 4.72
CA ASP A 425 0.93 1.90 3.82
C ASP A 425 2.35 1.71 4.34
N THR A 426 2.72 2.15 5.55
CA THR A 426 4.14 2.11 6.01
C THR A 426 4.74 0.71 5.84
N TRP A 427 3.98 -0.33 6.18
CA TRP A 427 4.43 -1.70 6.01
C TRP A 427 4.68 -2.03 4.52
N ILE A 428 3.66 -1.91 3.65
CA ILE A 428 3.79 -2.18 2.20
C ILE A 428 4.90 -1.34 1.56
N CYS A 429 4.94 -0.05 1.86
CA CYS A 429 5.91 0.90 1.35
C CYS A 429 7.33 0.48 1.73
N SER A 430 7.57 0.05 2.97
CA SER A 430 8.90 -0.40 3.39
C SER A 430 9.39 -1.62 2.59
N LEU A 431 8.52 -2.60 2.33
CA LEU A 431 8.84 -3.76 1.50
C LEU A 431 9.12 -3.34 0.06
N SER A 432 8.22 -2.55 -0.53
CA SER A 432 8.36 -2.03 -1.90
C SER A 432 9.67 -1.25 -2.09
N MET A 433 10.08 -0.45 -1.11
CA MET A 433 11.34 0.31 -1.13
C MET A 433 12.57 -0.58 -0.98
N ALA A 434 12.50 -1.63 -0.14
CA ALA A 434 13.54 -2.65 -0.11
C ALA A 434 13.65 -3.37 -1.47
N GLY A 435 12.52 -3.74 -2.09
CA GLY A 435 12.48 -4.31 -3.43
C GLY A 435 13.07 -3.39 -4.49
N ALA A 436 12.77 -2.08 -4.47
CA ALA A 436 13.34 -1.11 -5.38
C ALA A 436 14.86 -0.97 -5.22
N MET A 437 15.37 -0.94 -3.98
CA MET A 437 16.81 -0.93 -3.70
C MET A 437 17.51 -2.20 -4.18
N LEU A 438 16.88 -3.38 -4.01
CA LEU A 438 17.41 -4.64 -4.55
C LEU A 438 17.49 -4.60 -6.08
N VAL A 439 16.45 -4.09 -6.76
CA VAL A 439 16.47 -3.94 -8.23
C VAL A 439 17.60 -3.01 -8.68
N LEU A 440 17.81 -1.88 -7.99
CA LEU A 440 18.92 -0.96 -8.28
C LEU A 440 20.29 -1.63 -8.05
N LEU A 441 20.46 -2.35 -6.93
CA LEU A 441 21.69 -3.09 -6.64
C LEU A 441 21.99 -4.15 -7.72
N ALA A 442 20.99 -4.94 -8.12
CA ALA A 442 21.16 -5.94 -9.18
C ALA A 442 21.59 -5.30 -10.50
N ALA A 443 21.02 -4.15 -10.87
CA ALA A 443 21.38 -3.42 -12.08
C ALA A 443 22.79 -2.79 -12.00
N CYS A 444 23.21 -2.28 -10.84
CA CYS A 444 24.55 -1.71 -10.65
C CYS A 444 25.69 -2.72 -10.92
N ARG A 445 25.40 -4.02 -10.87
CA ARG A 445 26.36 -5.09 -11.16
C ARG A 445 26.53 -5.38 -12.66
N ILE A 446 25.63 -4.86 -13.50
CA ILE A 446 25.70 -4.99 -14.96
C ILE A 446 26.27 -3.68 -15.52
N PRO A 447 27.48 -3.67 -16.11
CA PRO A 447 28.13 -2.44 -16.56
C PRO A 447 27.25 -1.51 -17.43
N PRO A 448 26.58 -1.98 -18.52
CA PRO A 448 25.76 -1.10 -19.33
C PRO A 448 24.53 -0.54 -18.60
N LEU A 449 24.05 -1.19 -17.53
CA LEU A 449 22.95 -0.66 -16.72
C LEU A 449 23.44 0.29 -15.64
N LYS A 450 24.61 0.00 -15.03
CA LYS A 450 25.26 0.87 -14.05
C LYS A 450 25.45 2.27 -14.60
N ASP A 451 25.96 2.39 -15.82
CA ASP A 451 26.26 3.68 -16.46
C ASP A 451 25.00 4.51 -16.75
N MET A 452 23.81 3.89 -16.73
CA MET A 452 22.53 4.56 -16.95
C MET A 452 21.88 5.07 -15.65
N ILE A 453 22.34 4.60 -14.48
CA ILE A 453 21.78 4.96 -13.18
C ILE A 453 22.40 6.30 -12.73
N PRO A 454 21.58 7.33 -12.43
CA PRO A 454 22.09 8.59 -11.91
C PRO A 454 22.82 8.45 -10.58
N SER A 455 23.79 9.34 -10.33
CA SER A 455 24.58 9.35 -9.07
C SER A 455 23.73 9.58 -7.82
N ASP A 456 22.51 10.13 -7.96
CA ASP A 456 21.54 10.29 -6.88
C ASP A 456 21.22 8.96 -6.16
N VAL A 457 21.48 7.80 -6.80
CA VAL A 457 21.37 6.48 -6.17
C VAL A 457 22.21 6.36 -4.89
N LEU A 458 23.33 7.08 -4.79
CA LEU A 458 24.22 7.05 -3.62
C LEU A 458 23.61 7.71 -2.38
N GLY A 459 22.56 8.52 -2.52
CA GLY A 459 21.79 9.09 -1.41
C GLY A 459 20.47 8.37 -1.14
N ALA A 460 20.12 7.36 -1.93
CA ALA A 460 18.80 6.74 -1.90
C ALA A 460 18.57 5.93 -0.61
N GLY A 461 19.54 5.11 -0.18
CA GLY A 461 19.40 4.30 1.01
C GLY A 461 19.31 5.12 2.30
N ASP A 462 20.17 6.13 2.44
CA ASP A 462 20.15 7.04 3.60
C ASP A 462 18.82 7.80 3.71
N HIS A 463 18.30 8.32 2.59
CA HIS A 463 17.01 8.97 2.53
C HIS A 463 15.87 8.06 3.01
N LEU A 464 15.80 6.83 2.49
CA LEU A 464 14.79 5.84 2.90
C LEU A 464 14.90 5.47 4.37
N LYS A 465 16.12 5.24 4.85
CA LYS A 465 16.38 4.86 6.24
C LYS A 465 15.89 5.94 7.19
N GLN A 466 16.25 7.21 6.94
CA GLN A 466 15.80 8.33 7.76
C GLN A 466 14.28 8.46 7.77
N LEU A 467 13.63 8.34 6.62
CA LEU A 467 12.17 8.40 6.51
C LEU A 467 11.48 7.26 7.26
N LEU A 468 11.82 6.01 6.97
CA LEU A 468 11.16 4.85 7.56
C LEU A 468 11.40 4.79 9.08
N GLN A 469 12.60 5.12 9.56
CA GLN A 469 12.87 5.24 11.00
C GLN A 469 12.06 6.35 11.65
N SER A 470 11.94 7.52 10.99
CA SER A 470 11.09 8.61 11.46
C SER A 470 9.63 8.19 11.55
N TRP A 471 9.10 7.49 10.56
CA TRP A 471 7.70 7.03 10.56
C TRP A 471 7.45 6.02 11.68
N GLN A 472 8.39 5.09 11.87
CA GLN A 472 8.30 4.14 12.98
C GLN A 472 8.33 4.82 14.35
N SER A 473 9.18 5.84 14.51
CA SER A 473 9.27 6.63 15.74
C SER A 473 7.97 7.39 16.01
N VAL A 474 7.39 8.01 14.98
CA VAL A 474 6.13 8.77 15.11
C VAL A 474 4.96 7.85 15.49
N MET A 475 4.89 6.66 14.88
CA MET A 475 3.87 5.67 15.23
C MET A 475 4.17 4.91 16.53
N GLY A 476 5.33 5.12 17.16
CA GLY A 476 5.69 4.56 18.46
C GLY A 476 5.86 3.04 18.50
N ASP A 477 6.01 2.51 19.70
CA ASP A 477 6.26 1.09 19.96
C ASP A 477 4.98 0.23 20.02
N PRO A 478 5.10 -1.09 19.79
CA PRO A 478 6.28 -1.77 19.24
C PRO A 478 6.47 -1.46 17.75
N THR A 479 7.72 -1.49 17.28
CA THR A 479 8.04 -1.42 15.84
C THR A 479 7.51 -2.64 15.08
N SER A 480 7.46 -2.55 13.75
CA SER A 480 7.16 -3.72 12.91
C SER A 480 8.47 -4.42 12.56
N PRO A 481 8.61 -5.74 12.87
CA PRO A 481 9.82 -6.47 12.57
C PRO A 481 10.08 -6.56 11.06
N SER A 482 9.03 -6.59 10.23
CA SER A 482 9.17 -6.55 8.76
C SER A 482 9.66 -5.20 8.26
N VAL A 483 9.20 -4.10 8.85
CA VAL A 483 9.72 -2.75 8.54
C VAL A 483 11.18 -2.64 8.98
N ASP A 484 11.51 -3.14 10.17
CA ASP A 484 12.89 -3.19 10.67
C ASP A 484 13.80 -4.02 9.74
N GLN A 485 13.31 -5.16 9.25
CA GLN A 485 14.03 -5.97 8.26
C GLN A 485 14.22 -5.22 6.94
N SER A 486 13.17 -4.55 6.45
CA SER A 486 13.25 -3.74 5.23
C SER A 486 14.29 -2.63 5.35
N ILE A 487 14.35 -1.95 6.50
CA ILE A 487 15.38 -0.91 6.78
C ILE A 487 16.79 -1.51 6.77
N ARG A 488 16.98 -2.72 7.34
CA ARG A 488 18.28 -3.42 7.28
C ARG A 488 18.66 -3.76 5.84
N MET A 489 17.75 -4.36 5.08
CA MET A 489 17.96 -4.70 3.68
C MET A 489 18.29 -3.47 2.82
N ILE A 490 17.60 -2.34 3.04
CA ILE A 490 17.89 -1.07 2.39
C ILE A 490 19.32 -0.61 2.73
N SER A 491 19.72 -0.71 4.00
CA SER A 491 21.06 -0.32 4.45
C SER A 491 22.15 -1.20 3.84
N ASP A 492 21.93 -2.50 3.76
CA ASP A 492 22.87 -3.43 3.12
C ASP A 492 22.96 -3.18 1.62
N ALA A 493 21.81 -3.00 0.95
CA ALA A 493 21.78 -2.69 -0.48
C ALA A 493 22.52 -1.39 -0.78
N ASP A 494 22.32 -0.34 0.02
CA ASP A 494 22.99 0.93 -0.10
C ASP A 494 24.51 0.80 0.04
N ARG A 495 24.99 0.10 1.09
CA ARG A 495 26.42 -0.17 1.28
C ARG A 495 27.02 -0.87 0.04
N PHE A 496 26.36 -1.91 -0.47
CA PHE A 496 26.86 -2.64 -1.63
C PHE A 496 26.82 -1.80 -2.92
N ILE A 497 25.82 -0.93 -3.10
CA ILE A 497 25.79 0.03 -4.19
C ILE A 497 27.00 0.96 -4.07
N GLN A 498 27.26 1.56 -2.91
CA GLN A 498 28.42 2.42 -2.69
C GLN A 498 29.74 1.70 -3.01
N GLU A 499 29.92 0.47 -2.55
CA GLU A 499 31.11 -0.36 -2.86
C GLU A 499 31.30 -0.56 -4.37
N VAL A 500 30.22 -0.85 -5.11
CA VAL A 500 30.27 -1.05 -6.57
C VAL A 500 30.62 0.25 -7.32
N TYR A 501 30.23 1.41 -6.80
CA TYR A 501 30.61 2.70 -7.39
C TYR A 501 32.05 3.11 -7.03
N HIS A 502 32.50 2.86 -5.79
CA HIS A 502 33.85 3.19 -5.33
C HIS A 502 34.95 2.26 -5.88
N ALA A 503 34.64 0.98 -6.11
CA ALA A 503 35.62 0.00 -6.59
C ALA A 503 35.95 0.11 -8.11
N GLY A 504 35.24 0.96 -8.86
CA GLY A 504 35.37 1.04 -10.33
C GLY A 504 35.09 -0.31 -11.03
N ASP A 505 35.56 -0.48 -12.27
CA ASP A 505 35.37 -1.72 -13.08
C ASP A 505 36.00 -2.98 -12.48
N SER A 506 36.75 -2.87 -11.39
CA SER A 506 37.49 -3.99 -10.78
C SER A 506 36.61 -4.99 -10.02
N PHE A 507 35.37 -4.62 -9.69
CA PHE A 507 34.43 -5.48 -8.94
C PHE A 507 33.50 -6.32 -9.85
N SER A 508 33.37 -5.99 -11.13
CA SER A 508 32.46 -6.69 -12.06
C SER A 508 32.99 -8.07 -12.48
N MET A 509 34.31 -8.30 -12.41
CA MET A 509 34.94 -9.55 -12.86
C MET A 509 35.30 -10.56 -11.75
N ARG A 510 35.30 -10.19 -10.46
CA ARG A 510 35.96 -11.00 -9.42
C ARG A 510 35.12 -12.08 -8.73
N ARG A 511 33.83 -12.22 -9.06
CA ARG A 511 33.00 -13.34 -8.60
C ARG A 511 32.03 -13.75 -9.71
N ARG A 512 32.55 -14.51 -10.67
CA ARG A 512 31.74 -15.37 -11.54
C ARG A 512 31.66 -16.75 -10.93
#